data_AF-A0A0D3GAH5-F1
#
_entry.id   AF-A0A0D3GAH5-F1
#
_cell.length_a   1.000
_cell.length_b   1.000
_cell.length_c   1.000
_cell.angle_alpha   90.00
_cell.angle_beta   90.00
_cell.angle_gamma   90.00
#
_symmetry.space_group_name_H-M   'P 1'
#
loop_
_entity.id
_entity.type
_entity.pdbx_description
1 polymer ?
#
loop_
_entity_poly.entity_id
_entity_poly.type
_entity_poly.pdbx_seq_one_letter_code
_entity_poly.pdbx_strand_id
1 'polypeptide(L)'
;MAAKASAVFVLLVVVLAVAAAMRGAEAATCTPTQLTPCAPAIVGNSPPTAACCGKLKAHPASCFCQYKKDPNMKKYVNSPNGKKVFATCKVPLPKC
;
A
#
# COMPACT_ATOMS: atom_id res chain seq x y z
N MET A 1 13.63 -41.98 14.78
CA MET A 1 13.33 -41.14 13.59
C MET A 1 12.21 -40.11 13.82
N ALA A 2 11.45 -40.17 14.93
CA ALA A 2 10.32 -39.28 15.21
C ALA A 2 10.69 -37.81 15.55
N ALA A 3 11.85 -37.54 16.17
CA ALA A 3 12.22 -36.20 16.64
C ALA A 3 12.53 -35.20 15.50
N LYS A 4 13.09 -35.68 14.37
CA LYS A 4 13.46 -34.83 13.23
C LYS A 4 12.24 -34.35 12.44
N ALA A 5 11.21 -35.18 12.34
CA ALA A 5 9.97 -34.85 11.63
C ALA A 5 9.19 -33.74 12.36
N SER A 6 9.16 -33.76 13.69
CA SER A 6 8.54 -32.69 14.50
C SER A 6 9.24 -31.34 14.32
N ALA A 7 10.58 -31.32 14.33
CA ALA A 7 11.33 -30.06 14.17
C ALA A 7 11.11 -29.43 12.78
N VAL A 8 11.06 -30.24 11.73
CA VAL A 8 10.79 -29.77 10.35
C VAL A 8 9.36 -29.25 10.22
N PHE A 9 8.39 -29.90 10.84
CA PHE A 9 7.00 -29.45 10.83
C PHE A 9 6.82 -28.13 11.58
N VAL A 10 7.46 -27.98 12.74
CA VAL A 10 7.44 -26.72 13.51
C VAL A 10 8.12 -25.59 12.71
N LEU A 11 9.25 -25.85 12.07
CA LEU A 11 9.92 -24.85 11.22
C LEU A 11 9.06 -24.44 10.02
N LEU A 12 8.39 -25.38 9.35
CA LEU A 12 7.46 -25.08 8.25
C LEU A 12 6.27 -24.24 8.70
N VAL A 13 5.68 -24.55 9.86
CA VAL A 13 4.58 -23.77 10.44
C VAL A 13 5.05 -22.36 10.81
N VAL A 14 6.25 -22.21 11.37
CA VAL A 14 6.83 -20.90 11.68
C VAL A 14 7.10 -20.09 10.40
N VAL A 15 7.65 -20.71 9.35
CA VAL A 15 7.89 -20.03 8.06
C VAL A 15 6.57 -19.63 7.40
N LEU A 16 5.54 -20.46 7.44
CA LEU A 16 4.20 -20.14 6.94
C LEU A 16 3.52 -19.04 7.76
N ALA A 17 3.66 -19.07 9.09
CA ALA A 17 3.13 -18.05 9.99
C ALA A 17 3.85 -16.70 9.79
N VAL A 18 5.17 -16.70 9.60
CA VAL A 18 5.93 -15.50 9.25
C VAL A 18 5.54 -15.01 7.86
N ALA A 19 5.40 -15.88 6.86
CA ALA A 19 4.96 -15.48 5.52
C ALA A 19 3.53 -14.90 5.53
N ALA A 20 2.63 -15.45 6.35
CA ALA A 20 1.27 -14.94 6.54
C ALA A 20 1.25 -13.63 7.33
N ALA A 21 2.10 -13.49 8.36
CA ALA A 21 2.29 -12.24 9.09
C ALA A 21 2.88 -11.15 8.17
N MET A 22 3.81 -11.50 7.28
CA MET A 22 4.35 -10.56 6.29
C MET A 22 3.32 -10.22 5.21
N ARG A 23 2.36 -11.12 4.92
CA ARG A 23 1.24 -10.85 4.02
C ARG A 23 0.12 -10.04 4.69
N GLY A 24 -0.02 -10.12 6.02
CA GLY A 24 -1.07 -9.46 6.81
C GLY A 24 -0.64 -8.18 7.54
N ALA A 25 0.65 -7.96 7.78
CA ALA A 25 1.17 -6.81 8.54
C ALA A 25 1.15 -5.48 7.77
N GLU A 26 0.74 -5.49 6.50
CA GLU A 26 0.45 -4.28 5.72
C GLU A 26 -1.05 -4.00 5.60
N ALA A 27 -1.88 -4.59 6.45
CA ALA A 27 -3.27 -4.20 6.64
C ALA A 27 -3.42 -3.20 7.80
N ALA A 28 -2.55 -2.19 7.87
CA ALA A 28 -2.95 -0.91 8.42
C ALA A 28 -3.97 -0.30 7.45
N THR A 29 -5.20 -0.84 7.47
CA THR A 29 -6.40 -0.37 6.76
C THR A 29 -6.09 0.53 5.55
N CYS A 30 -5.48 -0.03 4.49
CA CYS A 30 -5.24 0.67 3.23
C CYS A 30 -6.58 1.04 2.60
N THR A 31 -7.24 2.04 3.16
CA THR A 31 -8.61 2.41 2.88
C THR A 31 -8.55 3.54 1.87
N PRO A 32 -8.97 3.29 0.62
CA PRO A 32 -8.96 4.34 -0.41
C PRO A 32 -9.80 5.56 0.00
N THR A 33 -10.71 5.40 0.96
CA THR A 33 -11.46 6.47 1.62
C THR A 33 -10.59 7.53 2.30
N GLN A 34 -9.40 7.17 2.81
CA GLN A 34 -8.44 8.15 3.35
C GLN A 34 -7.81 9.03 2.25
N LEU A 35 -7.87 8.56 1.00
CA LEU A 35 -7.40 9.28 -0.20
C LEU A 35 -8.53 10.03 -0.91
N THR A 36 -9.80 9.92 -0.46
CA THR A 36 -10.91 10.78 -0.91
C THR A 36 -10.57 12.28 -0.98
N PRO A 37 -9.90 12.90 0.01
CA PRO A 37 -9.49 14.30 -0.09
C PRO A 37 -8.48 14.58 -1.22
N CYS A 38 -7.83 13.55 -1.77
CA CYS A 38 -6.96 13.64 -2.95
C CYS A 38 -7.70 13.39 -4.27
N ALA A 39 -8.93 12.86 -4.26
CA ALA A 39 -9.73 12.65 -5.46
C ALA A 39 -9.87 13.91 -6.35
N PRO A 40 -10.18 15.11 -5.83
CA PRO A 40 -10.24 16.31 -6.67
C PRO A 40 -8.88 16.70 -7.26
N ALA A 41 -7.78 16.37 -6.60
CA ALA A 41 -6.44 16.62 -7.12
C ALA A 41 -6.04 15.65 -8.24
N ILE A 42 -6.48 14.38 -8.13
CA ILE A 42 -6.19 13.35 -9.12
C ILE A 42 -7.12 13.44 -10.33
N VAL A 43 -8.43 13.64 -10.10
CA VAL A 43 -9.46 13.70 -11.15
C VAL A 43 -9.56 15.10 -11.75
N GLY A 44 -9.64 16.13 -10.89
CA GLY A 44 -9.86 17.52 -11.30
C GLY A 44 -8.58 18.28 -11.64
N ASN A 45 -7.39 17.67 -11.48
CA ASN A 45 -6.09 18.34 -11.66
C ASN A 45 -5.92 19.58 -10.77
N SER A 46 -6.63 19.61 -9.65
CA SER A 46 -6.52 20.67 -8.65
C SER A 46 -5.27 20.47 -7.78
N PRO A 47 -4.71 21.54 -7.20
CA PRO A 47 -3.59 21.41 -6.26
C PRO A 47 -3.99 20.55 -5.05
N PRO A 48 -3.13 19.60 -4.61
CA PRO A 48 -3.42 18.76 -3.45
C PRO A 48 -3.46 19.59 -2.16
N THR A 49 -4.44 19.33 -1.30
CA THR A 49 -4.57 20.00 -0.01
C THR A 49 -3.55 19.46 1.01
N ALA A 50 -3.26 20.24 2.05
CA ALA A 50 -2.39 19.79 3.13
C ALA A 50 -2.92 18.52 3.82
N ALA A 51 -4.24 18.39 3.95
CA ALA A 51 -4.90 17.18 4.46
C ALA A 51 -4.63 15.97 3.55
N CYS A 52 -4.76 16.13 2.23
CA CYS A 52 -4.42 15.09 1.26
C CYS A 52 -2.96 14.64 1.41
N CYS A 53 -2.01 15.58 1.42
CA CYS A 53 -0.59 15.24 1.57
C CYS A 53 -0.26 14.60 2.92
N GLY A 54 -0.91 15.02 4.02
CA GLY A 54 -0.76 14.41 5.34
C GLY A 54 -1.22 12.95 5.33
N LYS A 55 -2.36 12.65 4.68
CA LYS A 55 -2.89 11.29 4.55
C LYS A 55 -2.05 10.40 3.62
N LEU A 56 -1.53 10.96 2.53
CA LEU A 56 -0.60 10.27 1.64
C LEU A 56 0.71 9.90 2.35
N LYS A 57 1.26 10.80 3.17
CA LYS A 57 2.47 10.52 3.96
C LYS A 57 2.23 9.54 5.11
N ALA A 58 1.04 9.57 5.71
CA ALA A 58 0.66 8.64 6.75
C ALA A 58 0.46 7.20 6.23
N HIS A 59 0.18 7.03 4.93
CA HIS A 59 0.06 5.70 4.34
C HIS A 59 1.44 5.08 4.10
N PRO A 60 1.64 3.81 4.48
CA PRO A 60 2.84 3.09 4.13
C PRO A 60 2.90 2.84 2.62
N ALA A 61 4.12 2.74 2.10
CA ALA A 61 4.37 2.50 0.69
C ALA A 61 3.66 1.24 0.16
N SER A 62 3.59 0.18 0.98
CA SER A 62 2.91 -1.07 0.65
C SER A 62 1.44 -0.88 0.22
N CYS A 63 0.71 0.06 0.83
CA CYS A 63 -0.67 0.38 0.42
C CYS A 63 -0.75 0.90 -1.02
N PHE A 64 0.22 1.71 -1.46
CA PHE A 64 0.25 2.21 -2.84
C PHE A 64 0.50 1.09 -3.85
N CYS A 65 1.23 0.04 -3.45
CA CYS A 65 1.38 -1.16 -4.26
C CYS A 65 0.05 -1.90 -4.44
N GLN A 66 -0.75 -2.01 -3.37
CA GLN A 66 -2.07 -2.61 -3.46
C GLN A 66 -3.00 -1.82 -4.38
N TYR A 67 -3.00 -0.49 -4.26
CA TYR A 67 -3.78 0.36 -5.17
C TYR A 67 -3.31 0.29 -6.63
N LYS A 68 -2.02 0.02 -6.87
CA LYS A 68 -1.51 -0.23 -8.23
C LYS A 68 -1.86 -1.62 -8.76
N LYS A 69 -2.11 -2.60 -7.87
CA LYS A 69 -2.57 -3.94 -8.25
C LYS A 69 -4.06 -3.97 -8.54
N ASP A 70 -4.86 -3.20 -7.82
CA ASP A 70 -6.29 -3.09 -8.06
C ASP A 70 -6.58 -2.34 -9.38
N PRO A 71 -7.28 -2.93 -10.35
CA PRO A 71 -7.51 -2.30 -11.66
C PRO A 71 -8.36 -1.04 -11.59
N ASN A 72 -9.25 -0.92 -10.60
CA ASN A 72 -10.09 0.26 -10.41
C ASN A 72 -9.29 1.43 -9.85
N MET A 73 -8.29 1.15 -9.00
CA MET A 73 -7.44 2.16 -8.37
C MET A 73 -6.17 2.48 -9.17
N LYS A 74 -5.63 1.51 -9.92
CA LYS A 74 -4.40 1.64 -10.71
C LYS A 74 -4.47 2.80 -11.68
N LYS A 75 -5.62 3.03 -12.32
CA LYS A 75 -5.82 4.15 -13.25
C LYS A 75 -5.63 5.51 -12.58
N TYR A 76 -5.95 5.64 -11.30
CA TYR A 76 -5.79 6.89 -10.55
C TYR A 76 -4.34 7.06 -10.06
N VAL A 77 -3.71 6.00 -9.55
CA VAL A 77 -2.33 6.06 -9.03
C VAL A 77 -1.31 6.17 -10.17
N ASN A 78 -1.53 5.49 -11.30
CA ASN A 78 -0.62 5.52 -12.45
C ASN A 78 -0.92 6.66 -13.43
N SER A 79 -2.04 7.37 -13.28
CA SER A 79 -2.36 8.56 -14.06
C SER A 79 -1.29 9.65 -13.86
N PRO A 80 -0.99 10.46 -14.89
CA PRO A 80 -0.08 11.61 -14.76
C PRO A 80 -0.49 12.55 -13.62
N ASN A 81 -1.79 12.74 -13.37
CA ASN A 81 -2.27 13.58 -12.27
C ASN A 81 -1.99 12.94 -10.91
N GLY A 82 -2.19 11.62 -10.80
CA GLY A 82 -1.80 10.86 -9.60
C GLY A 82 -0.32 11.07 -9.29
N LYS A 83 0.55 10.78 -10.27
CA LYS A 83 2.01 10.97 -10.13
C LYS A 83 2.39 12.39 -9.73
N LYS A 84 1.74 13.41 -10.29
CA LYS A 84 1.90 14.81 -9.88
C LYS A 84 1.54 15.02 -8.42
N VAL A 85 0.39 14.52 -7.95
CA VAL A 85 -0.02 14.63 -6.54
C VAL A 85 1.02 14.00 -5.61
N PHE A 86 1.50 12.80 -5.92
CA PHE A 86 2.58 12.14 -5.16
C PHE A 86 3.86 12.99 -5.13
N ALA A 87 4.28 13.53 -6.28
CA ALA A 87 5.45 14.38 -6.39
C ALA A 87 5.31 15.70 -5.59
N THR A 88 4.19 16.39 -5.74
CA THR A 88 3.88 17.63 -5.01
C THR A 88 3.84 17.40 -3.51
N CYS A 89 3.24 16.30 -3.05
CA CYS A 89 3.20 15.95 -1.65
C CYS A 89 4.52 15.39 -1.11
N LYS A 90 5.55 15.18 -1.95
CA LYS A 90 6.84 14.54 -1.62
C LYS A 90 6.67 13.12 -1.05
N VAL A 91 5.76 12.35 -1.63
CA VAL A 91 5.51 10.96 -1.25
C VAL A 91 6.15 10.05 -2.30
N PRO A 92 7.14 9.21 -1.94
CA PRO A 92 7.78 8.32 -2.90
C PRO A 92 6.79 7.24 -3.34
N LEU A 93 6.57 7.13 -4.65
CA LEU A 93 5.80 6.04 -5.23
C LEU A 93 6.68 4.78 -5.27
N PRO A 94 6.31 3.70 -4.56
CA PRO A 94 7.10 2.47 -4.57
C PRO A 94 7.07 1.80 -5.94
N LYS A 95 8.21 1.21 -6.29
CA LYS A 95 8.31 0.25 -7.38
C LYS A 95 7.83 -1.11 -6.88
N CYS A 96 6.61 -1.36 -7.27
CA CYS A 96 5.84 -2.57 -7.27
C CYS A 96 5.11 -2.56 -8.62
#